data_AF-A0A7J7RE17-F1
#
_entry.id   AF-A0A7J7RE17-F1
#
_cell.length_a   1.000
_cell.length_b   1.000
_cell.length_c   1.000
_cell.angle_alpha   90.00
_cell.angle_beta   90.00
_cell.angle_gamma   90.00
#
_symmetry.space_group_name_H-M   'P 1'
#
loop_
_entity.id
_entity.type
_entity.pdbx_description
1 polymer ?
#
loop_
_entity_poly.entity_id
_entity_poly.type
_entity_poly.pdbx_seq_one_letter_code
_entity_poly.pdbx_strand_id
1 'polypeptide(L)'
;MEFLLGNPFSTPVGQCLEKATDGSLQSEDWTLNMEICDIVNETEEGPKDAIRALKKRLNGNRNYREVMLALTVLETCVKNCGHRFHVLVASRDFIDGVLVRIISPKNNPPTIVQDKVLALIQAWADAFRSSPDLTGVVHIYEELKRKGVEFPNADLDALSPIHTPQRSVPEVDPAATVPRSQAQQRTSAGSFSSPPPPPFSAPQAPALSVTGPITANAEQIARLRSELDIVRGNTKVMSEMLTEMVPGQEDSSDLELLQVRGLILGLWAQGCSR
;
A
#
# COMPACT_ATOMS: atom_id res chain seq x y z
N MET A 1 -11.96 25.69 22.56
CA MET A 1 -13.21 25.15 23.17
C MET A 1 -13.19 23.61 23.04
N GLU A 2 -12.20 22.93 23.65
CA GLU A 2 -12.01 21.46 23.52
C GLU A 2 -12.43 20.69 24.79
N PHE A 3 -12.78 21.38 25.88
CA PHE A 3 -13.04 20.77 27.19
C PHE A 3 -14.35 19.95 27.25
N LEU A 4 -15.26 20.13 26.30
CA LEU A 4 -16.58 19.45 26.29
C LEU A 4 -16.61 18.14 25.48
N LEU A 5 -15.52 17.79 24.79
CA LEU A 5 -15.54 16.78 23.73
C LEU A 5 -15.23 15.34 24.22
N GLY A 6 -15.16 15.10 25.54
CA GLY A 6 -14.90 13.77 26.11
C GLY A 6 -13.49 13.22 25.81
N ASN A 7 -13.13 12.10 26.45
CA ASN A 7 -11.85 11.44 26.20
C ASN A 7 -11.80 10.85 24.77
N PRO A 8 -10.83 11.22 23.92
CA PRO A 8 -10.72 10.67 22.56
C PRO A 8 -10.62 9.15 22.46
N PHE A 9 -10.14 8.46 23.51
CA PHE A 9 -10.07 6.99 23.54
C PHE A 9 -11.35 6.32 24.05
N SER A 10 -12.41 7.10 24.37
CA SER A 10 -13.70 6.52 24.76
C SER A 10 -14.61 6.19 23.58
N THR A 11 -14.32 6.70 22.38
CA THR A 11 -15.08 6.42 21.16
C THR A 11 -14.71 5.02 20.61
N PRO A 12 -15.56 4.38 19.78
CA PRO A 12 -15.27 3.05 19.24
C PRO A 12 -13.91 2.99 18.51
N VAL A 13 -13.68 3.91 17.56
CA VAL A 13 -12.40 4.00 16.85
C VAL A 13 -11.24 4.37 17.77
N GLY A 14 -11.51 5.19 18.80
CA GLY A 14 -10.52 5.60 19.79
C GLY A 14 -10.01 4.44 20.64
N GLN A 15 -10.90 3.52 21.04
CA GLN A 15 -10.53 2.32 21.79
C GLN A 15 -9.68 1.37 20.93
N CYS A 16 -10.03 1.18 19.66
CA CYS A 16 -9.23 0.36 18.74
C CYS A 16 -7.85 1.00 18.51
N LEU A 17 -7.79 2.32 18.31
CA LEU A 17 -6.55 3.08 18.22
C LEU A 17 -5.69 2.95 19.48
N GLU A 18 -6.28 3.04 20.67
CA GLU A 18 -5.54 2.92 21.94
C GLU A 18 -4.84 1.56 22.03
N LYS A 19 -5.54 0.48 21.68
CA LYS A 19 -5.01 -0.89 21.65
C LYS A 19 -3.98 -1.11 20.54
N ALA A 20 -4.25 -0.67 19.33
CA ALA A 20 -3.37 -0.82 18.16
C ALA A 20 -2.03 -0.08 18.31
N THR A 21 -1.99 0.89 19.23
CA THR A 21 -0.83 1.74 19.49
C THR A 21 -0.26 1.52 20.90
N ASP A 22 -0.57 0.39 21.54
CA ASP A 22 -0.02 0.06 22.85
C ASP A 22 1.49 -0.21 22.77
N GLY A 23 2.26 0.41 23.66
CA GLY A 23 3.73 0.33 23.64
C GLY A 23 4.30 -1.05 23.93
N SER A 24 3.50 -1.98 24.45
CA SER A 24 3.88 -3.38 24.73
C SER A 24 3.76 -4.31 23.51
N LEU A 25 3.10 -3.87 22.43
CA LEU A 25 2.96 -4.67 21.20
C LEU A 25 4.34 -4.98 20.60
N GLN A 26 4.54 -6.22 20.14
CA GLN A 26 5.79 -6.66 19.49
C GLN A 26 5.89 -6.27 18.02
N SER A 27 4.75 -6.04 17.38
CA SER A 27 4.62 -5.58 15.99
C SER A 27 3.27 -4.89 15.81
N GLU A 28 3.02 -4.38 14.62
CA GLU A 28 1.74 -3.82 14.22
C GLU A 28 0.63 -4.89 14.32
N ASP A 29 -0.52 -4.50 14.88
CA ASP A 29 -1.74 -5.31 14.83
C ASP A 29 -2.55 -4.91 13.59
N TRP A 30 -2.31 -5.62 12.48
CA TRP A 30 -3.00 -5.35 11.22
C TRP A 30 -4.50 -5.61 11.29
N THR A 31 -4.96 -6.46 12.21
CA THR A 31 -6.39 -6.69 12.42
C THR A 31 -7.04 -5.42 12.95
N LEU A 32 -6.46 -4.85 14.02
CA LEU A 32 -6.95 -3.59 14.58
C LEU A 32 -6.78 -2.42 13.61
N ASN A 33 -5.68 -2.36 12.84
CA ASN A 33 -5.47 -1.29 11.87
C ASN A 33 -6.55 -1.29 10.78
N MET A 34 -6.96 -2.46 10.29
CA MET A 34 -8.03 -2.57 9.31
C MET A 34 -9.40 -2.28 9.94
N GLU A 35 -9.67 -2.77 11.14
CA GLU A 35 -10.89 -2.45 11.89
C GLU A 35 -11.04 -0.93 12.12
N ILE A 36 -9.94 -0.22 12.41
CA ILE A 36 -9.94 1.24 12.51
C ILE A 36 -10.35 1.87 11.18
N CYS A 37 -9.84 1.38 10.05
CA CYS A 37 -10.21 1.90 8.72
C CYS A 37 -11.70 1.67 8.43
N ASP A 38 -12.23 0.49 8.77
CA ASP A 38 -13.64 0.15 8.60
C ASP A 38 -14.52 1.11 9.40
N ILE A 39 -14.23 1.32 10.70
CA ILE A 39 -15.00 2.27 11.52
C ILE A 39 -14.93 3.70 10.96
N VAL A 40 -13.76 4.13 10.47
CA VAL A 40 -13.59 5.46 9.87
C VAL A 40 -14.45 5.62 8.61
N ASN A 41 -14.56 4.58 7.79
CA ASN A 41 -15.31 4.62 6.53
C ASN A 41 -16.81 4.47 6.75
N GLU A 42 -17.23 3.60 7.67
CA GLU A 42 -18.63 3.21 7.86
C GLU A 42 -19.42 4.18 8.74
N THR A 43 -18.75 4.97 9.59
CA THR A 43 -19.43 5.85 10.55
C THR A 43 -19.34 7.34 10.20
N GLU A 44 -20.34 8.12 10.65
CA GLU A 44 -20.37 9.56 10.41
C GLU A 44 -19.28 10.32 11.21
N GLU A 45 -19.07 9.92 12.46
CA GLU A 45 -18.08 10.57 13.34
C GLU A 45 -16.69 9.92 13.30
N GLY A 46 -16.57 8.73 12.69
CA GLY A 46 -15.32 7.96 12.60
C GLY A 46 -14.10 8.76 12.18
N PRO A 47 -14.14 9.56 11.09
CA PRO A 47 -13.00 10.36 10.68
C PRO A 47 -12.57 11.39 11.72
N LYS A 48 -13.52 12.09 12.36
CA LYS A 48 -13.22 13.11 13.36
C LYS A 48 -12.68 12.49 14.64
N ASP A 49 -13.30 11.40 15.09
CA ASP A 49 -12.89 10.70 16.30
C ASP A 49 -11.51 10.05 16.16
N ALA A 50 -11.22 9.45 14.99
CA ALA A 50 -9.90 8.91 14.68
C ALA A 50 -8.82 10.00 14.73
N ILE A 51 -9.05 11.15 14.11
CA ILE A 51 -8.11 12.28 14.14
C ILE A 51 -7.88 12.77 15.57
N ARG A 52 -8.93 12.83 16.40
CA ARG A 52 -8.79 13.23 17.81
C ARG A 52 -7.98 12.23 18.63
N ALA A 53 -8.23 10.93 18.44
CA ALA A 53 -7.49 9.87 19.11
C ALA A 53 -6.00 9.83 18.67
N LEU A 54 -5.74 9.99 17.37
CA LEU A 54 -4.38 10.11 16.81
C LEU A 54 -3.65 11.34 17.36
N LYS A 55 -4.31 12.51 17.38
CA LYS A 55 -3.76 13.73 18.00
C LYS A 55 -3.38 13.48 19.46
N LYS A 56 -4.27 12.82 20.23
CA LYS A 56 -4.00 12.49 21.63
C LYS A 56 -2.80 11.55 21.78
N ARG A 57 -2.68 10.53 20.93
CA ARG A 57 -1.58 9.55 21.00
C ARG A 57 -0.23 10.14 20.61
N LEU A 58 -0.20 11.05 19.63
CA LEU A 58 1.02 11.61 19.07
C LEU A 58 1.54 12.84 19.84
N ASN A 59 0.65 13.68 20.36
CA ASN A 59 1.05 14.95 20.96
C ASN A 59 1.82 14.75 22.28
N GLY A 60 3.10 15.13 22.27
CA GLY A 60 3.95 15.12 23.47
C GLY A 60 4.35 13.72 23.94
N ASN A 61 4.05 12.68 23.17
CA ASN A 61 4.38 11.31 23.54
C ASN A 61 5.87 11.04 23.30
N ARG A 62 6.55 10.54 24.34
CA ARG A 62 7.98 10.17 24.30
C ARG A 62 8.19 8.66 24.19
N ASN A 63 7.12 7.87 24.23
CA ASN A 63 7.19 6.46 23.89
C ASN A 63 7.22 6.32 22.35
N TYR A 64 8.43 6.32 21.77
CA TYR A 64 8.58 6.28 20.32
C TYR A 64 8.06 4.99 19.67
N ARG A 65 7.86 3.92 20.45
CA ARG A 65 7.17 2.74 19.96
C ARG A 65 5.69 3.01 19.69
N GLU A 66 5.00 3.64 20.64
CA GLU A 66 3.62 4.08 20.45
C GLU A 66 3.49 5.11 19.32
N VAL A 67 4.45 6.03 19.21
CA VAL A 67 4.49 7.03 18.13
C VAL A 67 4.61 6.33 16.77
N MET A 68 5.52 5.37 16.62
CA MET A 68 5.68 4.64 15.35
C MET A 68 4.44 3.81 14.99
N LEU A 69 3.82 3.13 15.97
CA LEU A 69 2.56 2.41 15.75
C LEU A 69 1.45 3.37 15.32
N ALA A 70 1.32 4.53 15.99
CA ALA A 70 0.32 5.53 15.65
C ALA A 70 0.55 6.18 14.27
N LEU A 71 1.81 6.43 13.88
CA LEU A 71 2.14 6.88 12.52
C LEU A 71 1.82 5.81 11.47
N THR A 72 1.93 4.53 11.82
CA THR A 72 1.57 3.42 10.93
C THR A 72 0.06 3.27 10.77
N VAL A 73 -0.71 3.41 11.86
CA VAL A 73 -2.18 3.49 11.78
C VAL A 73 -2.61 4.68 10.92
N LEU A 74 -2.01 5.86 11.16
CA LEU A 74 -2.27 7.08 10.40
C LEU A 74 -2.02 6.88 8.90
N GLU A 75 -0.87 6.30 8.53
CA GLU A 75 -0.56 5.95 7.14
C GLU A 75 -1.59 4.99 6.54
N THR A 76 -1.97 3.96 7.30
CA THR A 76 -2.96 2.96 6.87
C THR A 76 -4.31 3.60 6.61
N CYS A 77 -4.77 4.50 7.49
CA CYS A 77 -6.01 5.25 7.28
C CYS A 77 -5.94 6.16 6.05
N VAL A 78 -4.81 6.82 5.77
CA VAL A 78 -4.70 7.63 4.54
C VAL A 78 -4.81 6.76 3.29
N LYS A 79 -4.24 5.55 3.29
CA LYS A 79 -4.28 4.62 2.16
C LYS A 79 -5.65 3.95 1.96
N ASN A 80 -6.40 3.70 3.04
CA ASN A 80 -7.61 2.87 3.00
C ASN A 80 -8.92 3.64 3.26
N CYS A 81 -8.83 4.88 3.76
CA CYS A 81 -10.03 5.69 4.02
C CYS A 81 -10.31 6.69 2.90
N GLY A 82 -11.58 7.10 2.84
CA GLY A 82 -12.04 8.03 1.82
C GLY A 82 -11.74 9.51 2.12
N HIS A 83 -12.17 10.35 1.17
CA HIS A 83 -11.97 11.78 1.16
C HIS A 83 -12.37 12.51 2.47
N ARG A 84 -13.42 12.03 3.17
CA ARG A 84 -13.87 12.57 4.48
C ARG A 84 -12.77 12.55 5.54
N PHE A 85 -11.87 11.57 5.50
CA PHE A 85 -10.70 11.51 6.38
C PHE A 85 -9.56 12.36 5.84
N HIS A 86 -9.34 12.35 4.51
CA HIS A 86 -8.27 13.10 3.86
C HIS A 86 -8.35 14.62 4.12
N VAL A 87 -9.55 15.21 4.07
CA VAL A 87 -9.73 16.65 4.36
C VAL A 87 -9.30 17.04 5.78
N LEU A 88 -9.43 16.13 6.74
CA LEU A 88 -9.03 16.38 8.13
C LEU A 88 -7.53 16.20 8.32
N VAL A 89 -6.96 15.14 7.76
CA VAL A 89 -5.54 14.79 7.94
C VAL A 89 -4.60 15.69 7.13
N ALA A 90 -5.02 16.13 5.93
CA ALA A 90 -4.25 17.03 5.08
C ALA A 90 -4.36 18.51 5.51
N SER A 91 -5.14 18.81 6.55
CA SER A 91 -5.30 20.17 7.08
C SER A 91 -3.98 20.69 7.66
N ARG A 92 -3.72 21.99 7.48
CA ARG A 92 -2.51 22.63 8.02
C ARG A 92 -2.43 22.48 9.55
N ASP A 93 -3.57 22.55 10.24
CA ASP A 93 -3.65 22.38 11.69
C ASP A 93 -3.20 20.98 12.15
N PHE A 94 -3.53 19.94 11.39
CA PHE A 94 -3.07 18.58 11.70
C PHE A 94 -1.59 18.42 11.37
N ILE A 95 -1.16 18.79 10.16
CA ILE A 95 0.22 18.59 9.72
C ILE A 95 1.20 19.40 10.59
N ASP A 96 0.97 20.71 10.76
CA ASP A 96 1.87 21.57 11.54
C ASP A 96 1.74 21.30 13.05
N GLY A 97 0.50 21.16 13.55
CA GLY A 97 0.23 20.99 14.97
C GLY A 97 0.64 19.63 15.53
N VAL A 98 0.65 18.59 14.70
CA VAL A 98 0.97 17.21 15.10
C VAL A 98 2.27 16.75 14.46
N LEU A 99 2.32 16.59 13.14
CA LEU A 99 3.45 15.94 12.45
C LEU A 99 4.74 16.76 12.55
N VAL A 100 4.70 18.03 12.14
CA VAL A 100 5.88 18.92 12.24
C VAL A 100 6.31 19.09 13.69
N ARG A 101 5.35 19.11 14.64
CA ARG A 101 5.65 19.19 16.06
C ARG A 101 6.43 17.97 16.56
N ILE A 102 6.10 16.74 16.13
CA ILE A 102 6.83 15.51 16.48
C ILE A 102 8.32 15.67 16.17
N ILE A 103 8.66 16.14 14.97
CA ILE A 103 10.03 16.30 14.48
C ILE A 103 10.69 17.63 14.87
N SER A 104 10.01 18.45 15.67
CA SER A 104 10.59 19.72 16.10
C SER A 104 11.85 19.51 16.94
N PRO A 105 12.86 20.40 16.85
CA PRO A 105 14.09 20.29 17.65
C PRO A 105 13.85 20.20 19.16
N LYS A 106 12.70 20.73 19.64
CA LYS A 106 12.29 20.65 21.05
C LYS A 106 11.98 19.23 21.52
N ASN A 107 11.50 18.38 20.62
CA ASN A 107 11.14 17.00 20.93
C ASN A 107 12.31 16.02 20.70
N ASN A 108 13.28 16.40 19.86
CA ASN A 108 14.49 15.64 19.53
C ASN A 108 14.23 14.12 19.36
N PRO A 109 13.30 13.71 18.46
CA PRO A 109 12.96 12.31 18.30
C PRO A 109 14.08 11.51 17.60
N PRO A 110 14.11 10.17 17.75
CA PRO A 110 15.03 9.31 16.99
C PRO A 110 14.89 9.49 15.49
N THR A 111 15.98 9.31 14.74
CA THR A 111 16.03 9.48 13.28
C THR A 111 14.95 8.69 12.56
N ILE A 112 14.71 7.44 12.95
CA ILE A 112 13.64 6.59 12.36
C ILE A 112 12.24 7.23 12.43
N VAL A 113 11.95 7.99 13.49
CA VAL A 113 10.68 8.71 13.64
C VAL A 113 10.67 9.96 12.76
N GLN A 114 11.81 10.66 12.66
CA GLN A 114 11.96 11.83 11.78
C GLN A 114 11.73 11.43 10.33
N ASP A 115 12.43 10.39 9.86
CA ASP A 115 12.34 9.87 8.50
C ASP A 115 10.91 9.42 8.20
N LYS A 116 10.27 8.71 9.13
CA LYS A 116 8.87 8.27 8.95
C LYS A 116 7.92 9.45 8.77
N VAL A 117 8.04 10.50 9.61
CA VAL A 117 7.17 11.68 9.51
C VAL A 117 7.42 12.44 8.21
N LEU A 118 8.68 12.65 7.84
CA LEU A 118 9.04 13.34 6.60
C LEU A 118 8.56 12.57 5.37
N ALA A 119 8.72 11.24 5.35
CA ALA A 119 8.20 10.38 4.30
C ALA A 119 6.68 10.49 4.15
N LEU A 120 5.93 10.53 5.26
CA LEU A 120 4.48 10.72 5.21
C LEU A 120 4.09 12.09 4.64
N ILE A 121 4.75 13.17 5.09
CA ILE A 121 4.48 14.53 4.60
C ILE A 121 4.75 14.62 3.09
N GLN A 122 5.87 14.07 2.62
CA GLN A 122 6.20 14.04 1.20
C GLN A 122 5.19 13.21 0.40
N ALA A 123 4.93 11.97 0.81
CA ALA A 123 4.02 11.09 0.10
C ALA A 123 2.61 11.70 -0.04
N TRP A 124 2.12 12.37 1.01
CA TRP A 124 0.80 13.01 0.96
C TRP A 124 0.80 14.32 0.16
N ALA A 125 1.89 15.10 0.21
CA ALA A 125 2.03 16.27 -0.64
C ALA A 125 1.99 15.88 -2.12
N ASP A 126 2.67 14.81 -2.50
CA ASP A 126 2.65 14.31 -3.87
C ASP A 126 1.27 13.76 -4.27
N ALA A 127 0.67 12.91 -3.41
CA ALA A 127 -0.63 12.30 -3.67
C ALA A 127 -1.79 13.30 -3.76
N PHE A 128 -1.73 14.39 -2.97
CA PHE A 128 -2.83 15.35 -2.86
C PHE A 128 -2.61 16.65 -3.65
N ARG A 129 -1.52 16.78 -4.42
CA ARG A 129 -1.19 18.02 -5.14
C ARG A 129 -2.25 18.49 -6.14
N SER A 130 -3.04 17.57 -6.70
CA SER A 130 -4.10 17.86 -7.68
C SER A 130 -5.46 18.12 -7.03
N SER A 131 -5.58 18.00 -5.71
CA SER A 131 -6.82 18.15 -4.97
C SER A 131 -6.83 19.50 -4.23
N PRO A 132 -7.60 20.51 -4.69
CA PRO A 132 -7.54 21.88 -4.16
C PRO A 132 -7.85 22.00 -2.66
N ASP A 133 -8.71 21.12 -2.16
CA ASP A 133 -9.17 21.02 -0.77
C ASP A 133 -8.19 20.28 0.16
N LEU A 134 -7.15 19.64 -0.39
CA LEU A 134 -6.14 18.88 0.36
C LEU A 134 -4.74 19.54 0.32
N THR A 135 -4.67 20.81 -0.09
CA THR A 135 -3.42 21.55 -0.31
C THR A 135 -2.66 21.90 0.98
N GLY A 136 -3.24 21.69 2.16
CA GLY A 136 -2.61 22.02 3.45
C GLY A 136 -1.27 21.32 3.66
N VAL A 137 -1.18 20.02 3.34
CA VAL A 137 0.07 19.26 3.41
C VAL A 137 1.09 19.68 2.36
N VAL A 138 0.64 20.04 1.16
CA VAL A 138 1.49 20.53 0.05
C VAL A 138 2.20 21.82 0.46
N HIS A 139 1.46 22.77 1.05
CA HIS A 139 2.05 24.01 1.53
C HIS A 139 3.09 23.79 2.63
N ILE A 140 2.84 22.86 3.55
CA ILE A 140 3.81 22.55 4.62
C ILE A 140 5.05 21.88 4.06
N TYR A 141 4.90 20.92 3.14
CA TYR A 141 6.02 20.26 2.47
C TYR A 141 6.96 21.28 1.79
N GLU A 142 6.40 22.20 0.99
CA GLU A 142 7.17 23.25 0.32
C GLU A 142 7.79 24.25 1.31
N GLU A 143 7.10 24.55 2.42
CA GLU A 143 7.63 25.41 3.49
C GLU A 143 8.85 24.76 4.18
N LEU A 144 8.78 23.46 4.47
CA LEU A 144 9.89 22.70 5.07
C LEU A 144 11.09 22.64 4.11
N LYS A 145 10.86 22.38 2.82
CA LYS A 145 11.93 22.42 1.80
C LYS A 145 12.60 23.78 1.71
N ARG A 146 11.81 24.87 1.74
CA ARG A 146 12.35 26.24 1.74
C ARG A 146 13.18 26.54 2.98
N LYS A 147 12.87 25.91 4.12
CA LYS A 147 13.65 25.99 5.36
C LYS A 147 14.91 25.12 5.34
N GLY A 148 15.15 24.37 4.27
CA GLY A 148 16.31 23.49 4.13
C GLY A 148 16.15 22.12 4.80
N VAL A 149 14.92 21.69 5.09
CA VAL A 149 14.67 20.33 5.57
C VAL A 149 14.89 19.36 4.41
N GLU A 150 15.80 18.42 4.62
CA GLU A 150 16.04 17.31 3.70
C GLU A 150 14.99 16.23 3.93
N PHE A 151 14.33 15.80 2.87
CA PHE A 151 13.39 14.70 2.91
C PHE A 151 14.09 13.41 2.47
N PRO A 152 13.69 12.25 3.02
CA PRO A 152 14.26 10.98 2.59
C PRO A 152 14.03 10.78 1.09
N ASN A 153 15.04 10.25 0.40
CA ASN A 153 14.83 9.76 -0.96
C ASN A 153 13.70 8.72 -0.90
N ALA A 154 12.78 8.74 -1.87
CA ALA A 154 11.82 7.66 -2.00
C ALA A 154 12.64 6.35 -2.05
N ASP A 155 12.39 5.44 -1.12
CA ASP A 155 13.20 4.24 -0.95
C ASP A 155 12.92 3.29 -2.13
N LEU A 156 13.68 3.49 -3.22
CA LEU A 156 13.59 2.72 -4.46
C LEU A 156 14.12 1.28 -4.28
N ASP A 157 14.91 1.01 -3.24
CA ASP A 157 15.58 -0.30 -3.05
C ASP A 157 14.67 -1.39 -2.46
N ALA A 158 13.53 -1.03 -1.87
CA ALA A 158 12.47 -1.99 -1.53
C ALA A 158 11.66 -2.45 -2.76
N LEU A 159 11.91 -1.86 -3.93
CA LEU A 159 11.18 -2.06 -5.18
C LEU A 159 12.13 -2.58 -6.26
N SER A 160 12.54 -3.85 -6.15
CA SER A 160 13.29 -4.52 -7.22
C SER A 160 12.50 -4.42 -8.54
N PRO A 161 13.03 -3.77 -9.59
CA PRO A 161 12.36 -3.73 -10.88
C PRO A 161 12.22 -5.16 -11.42
N ILE A 162 11.00 -5.54 -11.81
CA ILE A 162 10.79 -6.76 -12.59
C ILE A 162 11.55 -6.56 -13.90
N HIS A 163 12.73 -7.17 -14.01
CA HIS A 163 13.42 -7.35 -15.28
C HIS A 163 12.56 -8.27 -16.14
N THR A 164 11.64 -7.69 -16.91
CA THR A 164 11.02 -8.41 -18.02
C THR A 164 12.08 -8.55 -19.11
N PRO A 165 12.52 -9.78 -19.46
CA PRO A 165 13.44 -9.96 -20.57
C PRO A 165 12.79 -9.49 -21.88
N GLN A 166 13.60 -8.94 -22.78
CA GLN A 166 13.18 -8.45 -24.09
C GLN A 166 12.39 -9.53 -24.87
N ARG A 167 11.22 -9.12 -25.38
CA ARG A 167 10.30 -9.92 -26.21
C ARG A 167 11.05 -10.54 -27.39
N SER A 168 11.20 -11.86 -27.40
CA SER A 168 12.02 -12.59 -28.37
C SER A 168 11.25 -13.18 -29.56
N VAL A 169 10.05 -12.68 -29.86
CA VAL A 169 9.21 -13.25 -30.94
C VAL A 169 9.09 -12.23 -32.07
N PRO A 170 9.51 -12.56 -33.31
CA PRO A 170 9.22 -11.75 -34.49
C PRO A 170 7.72 -11.69 -34.76
N GLU A 171 7.24 -10.50 -35.09
CA GLU A 171 5.86 -10.22 -35.50
C GLU A 171 5.56 -10.95 -36.82
N VAL A 172 4.58 -11.85 -36.83
CA VAL A 172 4.11 -12.53 -38.06
C VAL A 172 2.78 -11.92 -38.47
N ASP A 173 2.79 -11.31 -39.65
CA ASP A 173 1.67 -10.67 -40.35
C ASP A 173 0.52 -11.67 -40.62
N PRO A 174 -0.76 -11.37 -40.28
CA PRO A 174 -1.85 -12.32 -40.39
C PRO A 174 -2.46 -12.32 -41.79
N ALA A 175 -1.79 -12.94 -42.76
CA ALA A 175 -2.40 -13.30 -44.03
C ALA A 175 -1.79 -14.58 -44.60
N ALA A 176 -2.66 -15.53 -44.95
CA ALA A 176 -2.39 -16.92 -45.36
C ALA A 176 -2.02 -17.83 -44.17
N THR A 177 -2.83 -18.78 -43.72
CA THR A 177 -3.46 -19.83 -44.52
C THR A 177 -4.47 -20.58 -43.63
N VAL A 178 -5.71 -20.73 -44.10
CA VAL A 178 -6.68 -21.77 -43.67
C VAL A 178 -6.78 -22.72 -44.90
N PRO A 179 -7.18 -24.02 -44.82
CA PRO A 179 -7.83 -24.73 -43.71
C PRO A 179 -7.38 -26.21 -43.51
N ARG A 180 -7.77 -26.84 -42.39
CA ARG A 180 -8.75 -27.96 -42.38
C ARG A 180 -9.02 -28.51 -40.96
N SER A 181 -10.29 -28.81 -40.78
CA SER A 181 -11.08 -29.27 -39.65
C SER A 181 -10.75 -30.66 -39.10
N GLN A 182 -10.89 -30.81 -37.78
CA GLN A 182 -11.53 -31.97 -37.15
C GLN A 182 -12.40 -31.52 -35.97
N ALA A 183 -13.60 -32.10 -35.90
CA ALA A 183 -14.67 -31.82 -34.96
C ALA A 183 -14.70 -32.84 -33.80
N GLN A 184 -15.60 -32.58 -32.84
CA GLN A 184 -15.97 -33.34 -31.62
C GLN A 184 -15.16 -32.98 -30.36
N GLN A 185 -15.75 -32.74 -29.19
CA GLN A 185 -17.09 -33.06 -28.69
C GLN A 185 -17.43 -32.14 -27.50
N ARG A 186 -18.67 -31.64 -27.41
CA ARG A 186 -19.23 -30.98 -26.22
C ARG A 186 -19.61 -32.05 -25.20
N THR A 187 -19.30 -31.84 -23.92
CA THR A 187 -20.17 -32.24 -22.79
C THR A 187 -19.87 -31.42 -21.52
N SER A 188 -20.95 -30.84 -20.99
CA SER A 188 -21.33 -30.63 -19.58
C SER A 188 -20.41 -29.89 -18.60
N ALA A 189 -20.98 -28.81 -18.06
CA ALA A 189 -20.60 -28.10 -16.84
C ALA A 189 -20.43 -29.05 -15.63
N GLY A 190 -19.34 -28.85 -14.89
CA GLY A 190 -19.09 -29.45 -13.59
C GLY A 190 -18.56 -28.39 -12.63
N SER A 191 -19.29 -28.15 -11.56
CA SER A 191 -18.86 -27.33 -10.42
C SER A 191 -17.61 -27.95 -9.78
N PHE A 192 -16.56 -27.15 -9.60
CA PHE A 192 -15.41 -27.53 -8.77
C PHE A 192 -15.30 -26.60 -7.57
N SER A 193 -15.56 -27.17 -6.40
CA SER A 193 -15.23 -26.61 -5.10
C SER A 193 -13.73 -26.85 -4.84
N SER A 194 -12.97 -25.79 -4.61
CA SER A 194 -11.55 -25.88 -4.26
C SER A 194 -11.35 -25.80 -2.74
N PRO A 195 -10.49 -26.64 -2.12
CA PRO A 195 -10.10 -26.52 -0.71
C PRO A 195 -9.07 -25.38 -0.50
N PRO A 196 -8.92 -24.87 0.74
CA PRO A 196 -8.03 -23.75 1.02
C PRO A 196 -6.55 -24.15 0.93
N PRO A 197 -5.64 -23.22 0.60
CA PRO A 197 -4.21 -23.49 0.53
C PRO A 197 -3.57 -23.57 1.94
N PRO A 198 -2.46 -24.31 2.11
CA PRO A 198 -1.73 -24.35 3.39
C PRO A 198 -0.97 -23.04 3.66
N PRO A 199 -0.65 -22.73 4.93
CA PRO A 199 0.05 -21.51 5.31
C PRO A 199 1.49 -21.47 4.79
N PHE A 200 1.87 -20.32 4.22
CA PHE A 200 3.23 -20.02 3.79
C PHE A 200 4.20 -20.03 4.97
N SER A 201 5.25 -20.84 4.89
CA SER A 201 6.45 -20.71 5.73
C SER A 201 7.49 -19.90 4.96
N ALA A 202 7.93 -18.77 5.53
CA ALA A 202 9.00 -17.95 4.95
C ALA A 202 10.34 -18.72 4.98
N PRO A 203 11.12 -18.81 3.89
CA PRO A 203 12.46 -19.35 3.94
C PRO A 203 13.40 -18.31 4.58
N GLN A 204 14.05 -18.68 5.69
CA GLN A 204 15.21 -17.95 6.21
C GLN A 204 16.36 -18.04 5.20
N ALA A 205 16.90 -16.90 4.78
CA ALA A 205 18.10 -16.84 3.95
C ALA A 205 19.35 -17.01 4.82
N PRO A 206 20.27 -17.94 4.50
CA PRO A 206 21.63 -17.89 5.03
C PRO A 206 22.40 -16.78 4.30
N ALA A 207 23.15 -15.98 5.04
CA ALA A 207 24.08 -15.00 4.47
C ALA A 207 25.14 -15.71 3.61
N LEU A 208 25.20 -15.40 2.32
CA LEU A 208 26.22 -15.93 1.41
C LEU A 208 27.28 -14.86 1.12
N SER A 209 28.49 -15.14 1.59
CA SER A 209 29.71 -14.52 1.13
C SER A 209 30.49 -15.56 0.33
N VAL A 210 30.46 -15.51 -1.01
CA VAL A 210 31.48 -16.19 -1.85
C VAL A 210 31.63 -15.48 -3.20
N THR A 211 32.85 -15.00 -3.43
CA THR A 211 33.43 -14.66 -4.74
C THR A 211 33.81 -15.95 -5.47
N GLY A 212 33.16 -16.24 -6.61
CA GLY A 212 33.50 -17.36 -7.49
C GLY A 212 32.50 -17.52 -8.66
N PRO A 213 32.83 -18.26 -9.74
CA PRO A 213 31.92 -18.48 -10.87
C PRO A 213 30.66 -19.22 -10.40
N ILE A 214 29.48 -18.69 -10.74
CA ILE A 214 28.18 -19.18 -10.30
C ILE A 214 27.87 -20.52 -11.00
N THR A 215 28.30 -21.64 -10.42
CA THR A 215 27.74 -22.96 -10.76
C THR A 215 26.52 -23.19 -9.87
N ALA A 216 25.32 -22.90 -10.39
CA ALA A 216 24.07 -23.18 -9.67
C ALA A 216 23.97 -24.67 -9.37
N ASN A 217 23.67 -25.01 -8.11
CA ASN A 217 23.54 -26.41 -7.69
C ASN A 217 22.24 -27.02 -8.27
N ALA A 218 22.17 -28.36 -8.33
CA ALA A 218 21.02 -29.07 -8.92
C ALA A 218 19.68 -28.71 -8.24
N GLU A 219 19.72 -28.35 -6.96
CA GLU A 219 18.54 -27.98 -6.17
C GLU A 219 18.02 -26.59 -6.54
N GLN A 220 18.90 -25.62 -6.76
CA GLN A 220 18.56 -24.28 -7.26
C GLN A 220 17.95 -24.37 -8.66
N ILE A 221 18.50 -25.23 -9.54
CA ILE A 221 17.95 -25.45 -10.88
C ILE A 221 16.55 -26.06 -10.81
N ALA A 222 16.31 -27.01 -9.89
CA ALA A 222 14.99 -27.59 -9.69
C ALA A 222 13.97 -26.54 -9.19
N ARG A 223 14.36 -25.67 -8.26
CA ARG A 223 13.51 -24.56 -7.78
C ARG A 223 13.15 -23.59 -8.89
N LEU A 224 14.14 -23.16 -9.70
CA LEU A 224 13.90 -22.28 -10.84
C LEU A 224 12.93 -22.88 -11.86
N ARG A 225 13.00 -24.19 -12.11
CA ARG A 225 12.06 -24.88 -13.00
C ARG A 225 10.65 -24.88 -12.42
N SER A 226 10.51 -25.14 -11.12
CA SER A 226 9.21 -25.09 -10.44
C SER A 226 8.59 -23.70 -10.49
N GLU A 227 9.38 -22.64 -10.29
CA GLU A 227 8.89 -21.26 -10.41
C GLU A 227 8.48 -20.94 -11.85
N LEU A 228 9.25 -21.41 -12.83
CA LEU A 228 8.93 -21.21 -14.25
C LEU A 228 7.64 -21.92 -14.67
N ASP A 229 7.35 -23.09 -14.09
CA ASP A 229 6.09 -23.80 -14.30
C ASP A 229 4.89 -23.03 -13.71
N ILE A 230 5.05 -22.44 -12.51
CA ILE A 230 4.02 -21.57 -11.91
C ILE A 230 3.76 -20.35 -12.80
N VAL A 231 4.81 -19.66 -13.24
CA VAL A 231 4.68 -18.46 -14.10
C VAL A 231 4.02 -18.82 -15.44
N ARG A 232 4.38 -19.96 -16.02
CA ARG A 232 3.75 -20.46 -17.25
C ARG A 232 2.27 -20.76 -17.03
N GLY A 233 1.91 -21.35 -15.89
CA GLY A 233 0.51 -21.56 -15.50
C GLY A 233 -0.27 -20.25 -15.39
N ASN A 234 0.29 -19.27 -14.67
CA ASN A 234 -0.33 -17.95 -14.50
C ASN A 234 -0.53 -17.23 -15.83
N THR A 235 0.46 -17.32 -16.74
CA THR A 235 0.37 -16.73 -18.08
C THR A 235 -0.69 -17.40 -18.93
N LYS A 236 -0.86 -18.72 -18.80
CA LYS A 236 -1.91 -19.48 -19.50
C LYS A 236 -3.30 -19.05 -19.04
N VAL A 237 -3.52 -18.95 -17.73
CA VAL A 237 -4.80 -18.46 -17.18
C VAL A 237 -5.08 -17.04 -17.64
N MET A 238 -4.09 -16.14 -17.60
CA MET A 238 -4.24 -14.76 -18.10
C MET A 238 -4.58 -14.73 -19.60
N SER A 239 -3.95 -15.59 -20.41
CA SER A 239 -4.28 -15.72 -21.83
C SER A 239 -5.71 -16.21 -22.06
N GLU A 240 -6.16 -17.19 -21.28
CA GLU A 240 -7.52 -17.73 -21.35
C GLU A 240 -8.55 -16.66 -20.95
N MET A 241 -8.29 -15.90 -19.87
CA MET A 241 -9.12 -14.78 -19.45
C MET A 241 -9.20 -13.69 -20.53
N LEU A 242 -8.09 -13.34 -21.17
CA LEU A 242 -8.07 -12.35 -22.27
C LEU A 242 -8.80 -12.84 -23.52
N THR A 243 -8.84 -14.13 -23.79
CA THR A 243 -9.62 -14.68 -24.93
C THR A 243 -11.13 -14.69 -24.70
N GLU A 244 -11.58 -14.69 -23.44
CA GLU A 244 -13.00 -14.59 -23.07
C GLU A 244 -13.51 -13.14 -23.08
N MET A 245 -12.61 -12.16 -23.12
CA MET A 245 -12.97 -10.74 -23.22
C MET A 245 -13.19 -10.31 -24.67
N VAL A 246 -14.32 -9.64 -24.93
CA VAL A 246 -14.60 -9.00 -26.23
C VAL A 246 -14.35 -7.50 -26.09
N PRO A 247 -13.39 -6.92 -26.85
CA PRO A 247 -13.10 -5.48 -26.78
C PRO A 247 -14.36 -4.64 -27.04
N GLY A 248 -14.68 -3.74 -26.10
CA GLY A 248 -15.86 -2.87 -26.17
C GLY A 248 -17.16 -3.44 -25.56
N GLN A 249 -17.12 -4.65 -24.98
CA GLN A 249 -18.19 -5.28 -24.19
C GLN A 249 -17.73 -5.51 -22.75
N GLU A 250 -17.06 -4.51 -22.17
CA GLU A 250 -16.64 -4.56 -20.77
C GLU A 250 -17.83 -4.19 -19.87
N ASP A 251 -18.05 -4.94 -18.80
CA ASP A 251 -19.13 -4.65 -17.86
C ASP A 251 -18.83 -3.33 -17.11
N SER A 252 -19.87 -2.56 -16.80
CA SER A 252 -19.72 -1.32 -16.04
C SER A 252 -19.10 -1.56 -14.66
N SER A 253 -19.32 -2.73 -14.05
CA SER A 253 -18.67 -3.10 -12.78
C SER A 253 -17.19 -3.38 -12.92
N ASP A 254 -16.76 -3.95 -14.06
CA ASP A 254 -15.35 -4.20 -14.36
C ASP A 254 -14.62 -2.88 -14.59
N LEU A 255 -15.29 -1.91 -15.24
CA LEU A 255 -14.76 -0.57 -15.43
C LEU A 255 -14.63 0.20 -14.12
N GLU A 256 -15.62 0.13 -13.22
CA GLU A 256 -15.52 0.72 -11.88
C GLU A 256 -14.40 0.07 -11.05
N LEU A 257 -14.27 -1.26 -11.12
CA LEU A 257 -13.19 -1.98 -10.45
C LEU A 257 -11.82 -1.59 -11.01
N LEU A 258 -11.69 -1.42 -12.33
CA LEU A 258 -10.49 -0.92 -13.00
C LEU A 258 -10.21 0.55 -12.68
N GLN A 259 -11.22 1.36 -12.41
CA GLN A 259 -11.05 2.76 -12.05
C GLN A 259 -10.60 2.90 -10.60
N VAL A 260 -11.16 2.10 -9.69
CA VAL A 260 -10.72 2.00 -8.29
C VAL A 260 -9.33 1.41 -8.20
N ARG A 261 -9.06 0.29 -8.90
CA ARG A 261 -7.71 -0.30 -8.97
C ARG A 261 -6.73 0.54 -9.77
N GLY A 262 -7.19 1.30 -10.75
CA GLY A 262 -6.37 2.22 -11.57
C GLY A 262 -5.98 3.48 -10.83
N LEU A 263 -6.81 3.96 -9.91
CA LEU A 263 -6.44 4.99 -8.92
C LEU A 263 -5.41 4.45 -7.93
N ILE A 264 -5.59 3.22 -7.43
CA ILE A 264 -4.63 2.57 -6.53
C ILE A 264 -3.30 2.29 -7.25
N LEU A 265 -3.33 1.77 -8.48
CA LEU A 265 -2.16 1.53 -9.33
C LEU A 265 -1.54 2.83 -9.83
N GLY A 266 -2.32 3.90 -10.02
CA GLY A 266 -1.83 5.23 -10.37
C GLY A 266 -1.09 5.89 -9.20
N LEU A 267 -1.61 5.75 -7.99
CA LEU A 267 -0.93 6.12 -6.75
C LEU A 267 0.32 5.25 -6.50
N TRP A 268 0.28 3.97 -6.87
CA TRP A 268 1.43 3.06 -6.80
C TRP A 268 2.49 3.37 -7.87
N ALA A 269 2.09 3.67 -9.11
CA ALA A 269 2.98 3.96 -10.23
C ALA A 269 3.59 5.37 -10.17
N GLN A 270 2.87 6.37 -9.64
CA GLN A 270 3.43 7.70 -9.39
C GLN A 270 4.41 7.70 -8.22
N GLY A 271 4.30 6.75 -7.29
CA GLY A 271 5.34 6.44 -6.31
C GLY A 271 6.57 5.72 -6.90
N CYS A 272 6.46 5.07 -8.06
CA CYS A 272 7.56 4.37 -8.75
C CYS A 272 8.30 5.23 -9.79
N SER A 273 7.76 6.38 -10.20
CA SER A 273 8.26 7.13 -11.37
C SER A 273 8.96 8.45 -11.02
N ARG A 274 9.31 8.70 -9.76
CA ARG A 274 10.15 9.82 -9.33
C ARG A 274 11.16 9.41 -8.27
#